data_AF-A0A2S5WNQ5-F1
#
_entry.id   AF-A0A2S5WNQ5-F1
#
_cell.length_a   1.000
_cell.length_b   1.000
_cell.length_c   1.000
_cell.angle_alpha   90.00
_cell.angle_beta   90.00
_cell.angle_gamma   90.00
#
_symmetry.space_group_name_H-M   'P 1'
#
loop_
_entity.id
_entity.type
_entity.pdbx_description
1 polymer ?
#
loop_
_entity_poly.entity_id
_entity_poly.type
_entity_poly.pdbx_seq_one_letter_code
_entity_poly.pdbx_strand_id
1 'polypeptide(L)'
;MTTPGTTTRGARSRFPKVPEGDVIASLESYEEARAVVDGLAKQDFPVSTVSILGSHLRTVERVTGRMSFGKAALGAVGTGVMLGLFVGLLVLIVTPGVGFETLIAILPVAIGFSVIWSVIGYAANPQRRQFTSVMQVVATHFDVVVPREHAGKARGLLGTQQAPAAAVPAQQAPAHVPPAAPPAQQPGLDAPATDAASTDTEAAPAAPRRTYSEAQAELRRLEREKRAQQADQGRPGPNGTS
;
A
#
# COMPACT_ATOMS: atom_id res chain seq x y z
N MET A 1 -4.15 -49.07 17.71
CA MET A 1 -3.64 -48.36 16.51
C MET A 1 -4.56 -47.18 16.25
N THR A 2 -4.00 -45.98 16.29
CA THR A 2 -4.67 -44.67 16.35
C THR A 2 -5.05 -44.15 14.95
N THR A 3 -6.32 -43.82 14.76
CA THR A 3 -6.82 -43.13 13.57
C THR A 3 -6.43 -41.64 13.63
N PRO A 4 -5.79 -41.05 12.60
CA PRO A 4 -5.62 -39.61 12.54
C PRO A 4 -6.92 -38.94 12.07
N GLY A 5 -7.46 -38.04 12.89
CA GLY A 5 -8.56 -37.16 12.51
C GLY A 5 -8.07 -36.06 11.57
N THR A 6 -8.60 -36.02 10.35
CA THR A 6 -8.40 -34.93 9.40
C THR A 6 -9.16 -33.69 9.87
N THR A 7 -8.47 -32.77 10.56
CA THR A 7 -9.02 -31.45 10.88
C THR A 7 -9.05 -30.60 9.61
N THR A 8 -10.20 -30.57 8.93
CA THR A 8 -10.49 -29.59 7.87
C THR A 8 -10.59 -28.20 8.49
N ARG A 9 -9.46 -27.48 8.55
CA ARG A 9 -9.43 -26.07 8.95
C ARG A 9 -10.07 -25.25 7.83
N GLY A 10 -11.37 -24.96 7.98
CA GLY A 10 -12.11 -24.11 7.07
C GLY A 10 -11.35 -22.81 6.77
N ALA A 11 -11.10 -22.58 5.48
CA ALA A 11 -10.53 -21.34 4.98
C ALA A 11 -11.51 -20.20 5.26
N ARG A 12 -11.39 -19.55 6.42
CA ARG A 12 -12.01 -18.25 6.65
C ARG A 12 -11.54 -17.33 5.53
N SER A 13 -12.46 -16.67 4.83
CA SER A 13 -12.12 -15.83 3.68
C SER A 13 -11.02 -14.84 4.07
N ARG A 14 -9.85 -14.96 3.45
CA ARG A 14 -8.66 -14.13 3.72
C ARG A 14 -8.81 -12.65 3.34
N PHE A 15 -10.00 -12.24 2.93
CA PHE A 15 -10.29 -10.89 2.51
C PHE A 15 -11.00 -10.15 3.65
N PRO A 16 -10.42 -9.03 4.12
CA PRO A 16 -11.12 -8.11 5.00
C PRO A 16 -12.43 -7.70 4.33
N LYS A 17 -13.55 -7.92 5.03
CA LYS A 17 -14.86 -7.41 4.61
C LYS A 17 -14.99 -5.98 5.10
N VAL A 18 -15.68 -5.14 4.33
CA VAL A 18 -16.07 -3.81 4.80
C VAL A 18 -16.99 -4.00 6.02
N PRO A 19 -16.74 -3.28 7.13
CA PRO A 19 -17.58 -3.36 8.32
C PRO A 19 -19.05 -3.05 7.99
N GLU A 20 -19.97 -3.86 8.51
CA GLU A 20 -21.40 -3.64 8.36
C GLU A 20 -21.91 -2.75 9.51
N GLY A 21 -22.76 -1.77 9.20
CA GLY A 21 -23.29 -0.84 10.20
C GLY A 21 -23.95 0.38 9.58
N ASP A 22 -24.27 1.35 10.44
CA ASP A 22 -24.80 2.65 10.06
C ASP A 22 -23.70 3.71 10.17
N VAL A 23 -23.65 4.62 9.18
CA VAL A 23 -22.77 5.80 9.21
C VAL A 23 -23.35 6.81 10.20
N ILE A 24 -22.55 7.20 11.19
CA ILE A 24 -22.93 8.18 12.21
C ILE A 24 -22.35 9.57 11.93
N ALA A 25 -21.26 9.64 11.16
CA ALA A 25 -20.64 10.88 10.70
C ALA A 25 -19.84 10.63 9.42
N SER A 26 -19.89 11.59 8.49
CA SER A 26 -19.16 11.59 7.22
C SER A 26 -18.29 12.84 7.18
N LEU A 27 -16.99 12.66 6.99
CA LEU A 27 -15.96 13.66 7.27
C LEU A 27 -14.92 13.68 6.14
N GLU A 28 -14.23 14.80 5.97
CA GLU A 28 -13.23 14.95 4.90
C GLU A 28 -11.82 14.60 5.38
N SER A 29 -11.57 14.69 6.69
CA SER A 29 -10.28 14.43 7.30
C SER A 29 -10.32 13.25 8.26
N TYR A 30 -9.23 12.48 8.27
CA TYR A 30 -9.04 11.40 9.25
C TYR A 30 -9.00 11.93 10.69
N GLU A 31 -8.44 13.12 10.91
CA GLU A 31 -8.36 13.71 12.25
C GLU A 31 -9.74 14.07 12.80
N GLU A 32 -10.66 14.53 11.94
CA GLU A 32 -12.04 14.77 12.33
C GLU A 32 -12.74 13.44 12.69
N ALA A 33 -12.53 12.40 11.89
CA ALA A 33 -13.08 11.07 12.16
C ALA A 33 -12.57 10.51 13.48
N ARG A 34 -11.28 10.70 13.75
CA ARG A 34 -10.67 10.35 15.04
C ARG A 34 -11.27 11.15 16.19
N ALA A 35 -11.47 12.46 16.02
CA ALA A 35 -12.08 13.30 17.04
C ALA A 35 -13.52 12.86 17.39
N VAL A 36 -14.31 12.40 16.41
CA VAL A 36 -15.63 11.81 16.64
C VAL A 36 -15.53 10.53 17.49
N VAL A 37 -14.58 9.63 17.16
CA VAL A 37 -14.35 8.41 17.94
C VAL A 37 -13.88 8.73 19.35
N ASP A 38 -12.98 9.70 19.52
CA ASP A 38 -12.50 10.15 20.83
C ASP A 38 -13.63 10.78 21.65
N GLY A 39 -14.54 11.51 21.00
CA GLY A 39 -15.75 12.06 21.62
C GLY A 39 -16.69 10.97 22.15
N LEU A 40 -16.86 9.88 21.40
CA LEU A 40 -17.59 8.69 21.86
C LEU A 40 -16.86 7.99 23.02
N ALA A 41 -15.53 7.86 22.94
CA ALA A 41 -14.72 7.23 23.98
C ALA A 41 -14.87 7.93 25.35
N LYS A 42 -14.92 9.26 25.36
CA LYS A 42 -15.12 10.08 26.57
C LYS A 42 -16.45 9.84 27.29
N GLN A 43 -17.43 9.27 26.59
CA GLN A 43 -18.77 9.00 27.12
C GLN A 43 -18.99 7.49 27.37
N ASP A 44 -17.90 6.74 27.61
CA ASP A 44 -17.90 5.29 27.85
C ASP A 44 -18.62 4.48 26.75
N PHE A 45 -18.55 4.95 25.50
CA PHE A 45 -19.05 4.21 24.36
C PHE A 45 -18.09 3.07 23.99
N PRO A 46 -18.57 1.87 23.59
CA PRO A 46 -17.70 0.76 23.18
C PRO A 46 -17.03 1.02 21.83
N VAL A 47 -15.94 1.80 21.83
CA VAL A 47 -15.19 2.20 20.64
C VAL A 47 -14.56 1.04 19.88
N SER A 48 -14.38 -0.13 20.52
CA SER A 48 -13.93 -1.36 19.86
C SER A 48 -14.87 -1.85 18.76
N THR A 49 -16.13 -1.41 18.78
CA THR A 49 -17.13 -1.73 17.75
C THR A 49 -17.19 -0.69 16.64
N VAL A 50 -16.54 0.47 16.80
CA VAL A 50 -16.56 1.56 15.83
C VAL A 50 -15.53 1.31 14.74
N SER A 51 -15.90 1.60 13.50
CA SER A 51 -15.01 1.48 12.34
C SER A 51 -14.91 2.81 11.60
N ILE A 52 -13.70 3.22 11.22
CA ILE A 52 -13.46 4.36 10.33
C ILE A 52 -13.22 3.82 8.93
N LEU A 53 -14.07 4.18 7.97
CA LEU A 53 -14.00 3.72 6.59
C LEU A 53 -13.51 4.87 5.72
N GLY A 54 -12.32 4.72 5.14
CA GLY A 54 -11.85 5.60 4.09
C GLY A 54 -12.54 5.27 2.76
N SER A 55 -13.25 6.23 2.19
CA SER A 55 -13.86 6.14 0.87
C SER A 55 -13.24 7.15 -0.10
N HIS A 56 -13.63 7.10 -1.37
CA HIS A 56 -13.10 8.00 -2.42
C HIS A 56 -11.57 7.95 -2.54
N LEU A 57 -11.03 6.73 -2.68
CA LEU A 57 -9.59 6.52 -2.80
C LEU A 57 -9.04 7.16 -4.07
N ARG A 58 -8.05 8.04 -3.91
CA ARG A 58 -7.27 8.61 -4.99
C ARG A 58 -5.89 8.00 -4.98
N THR A 59 -5.40 7.64 -6.17
CA THR A 59 -4.00 7.28 -6.33
C THR A 59 -3.22 8.56 -6.64
N VAL A 60 -2.28 8.90 -5.76
CA VAL A 60 -1.39 10.05 -5.92
C VAL A 60 -0.02 9.51 -6.28
N GLU A 61 0.51 9.99 -7.40
CA GLU A 61 1.90 9.76 -7.77
C GLU A 61 2.74 10.90 -7.18
N ARG A 62 3.44 10.63 -6.09
CA ARG A 62 4.24 11.65 -5.40
C ARG A 62 5.63 11.67 -6.02
N VAL A 63 5.94 12.76 -6.73
CA VAL A 63 7.27 13.02 -7.28
C VAL A 63 8.22 13.37 -6.13
N THR A 64 9.07 12.42 -5.75
CA THR A 64 10.04 12.58 -4.64
C THR A 64 11.30 13.35 -5.03
N GLY A 65 11.51 13.57 -6.33
CA GLY A 65 12.55 14.44 -6.86
C GLY A 65 13.27 13.87 -8.06
N ARG A 66 14.31 14.57 -8.53
CA ARG A 66 15.12 14.13 -9.66
C ARG A 66 16.15 13.11 -9.23
N MET A 67 16.19 11.97 -9.93
CA MET A 67 17.26 10.99 -9.83
C MET A 67 18.45 11.51 -10.65
N SER A 68 19.63 11.58 -10.03
CA SER A 68 20.88 12.01 -10.67
C SER A 68 21.95 10.94 -10.51
N PHE A 69 23.01 11.01 -11.33
CA PHE A 69 24.17 10.11 -11.21
C PHE A 69 24.76 10.12 -9.80
N GLY A 70 24.82 11.31 -9.17
CA GLY A 70 25.28 11.43 -7.79
C GLY A 70 24.41 10.66 -6.80
N LYS A 71 23.07 10.73 -6.91
CA LYS A 71 22.17 9.94 -6.06
C LYS A 71 22.30 8.44 -6.30
N ALA A 72 22.47 8.00 -7.55
CA ALA A 72 22.69 6.59 -7.87
C ALA A 72 24.02 6.05 -7.31
N ALA A 73 25.08 6.86 -7.38
CA ALA A 73 26.37 6.54 -6.78
C ALA A 73 26.27 6.46 -5.25
N LEU A 74 25.64 7.46 -4.62
CA LEU A 74 25.52 7.56 -3.18
C LEU A 74 24.67 6.42 -2.60
N GLY A 75 23.57 6.05 -3.27
CA GLY A 75 22.74 4.90 -2.90
C GLY A 75 23.46 3.55 -3.01
N ALA A 76 24.53 3.44 -3.80
CA ALA A 76 25.28 2.20 -3.96
C ALA A 76 26.34 1.98 -2.86
N VAL A 77 26.78 3.05 -2.18
CA VAL A 77 27.86 2.97 -1.17
C VAL A 77 27.51 1.98 -0.07
N GLY A 78 26.29 2.02 0.47
CA GLY A 78 25.86 1.08 1.52
C GLY A 78 25.92 -0.38 1.07
N THR A 79 25.54 -0.65 -0.19
CA THR A 79 25.64 -2.00 -0.77
C THR A 79 27.10 -2.43 -0.93
N GLY A 80 27.97 -1.52 -1.38
CA GLY A 80 29.41 -1.77 -1.50
C GLY A 80 30.11 -1.99 -0.16
N VAL A 81 29.74 -1.25 0.88
CA VAL A 81 30.23 -1.46 2.25
C VAL A 81 29.84 -2.84 2.74
N MET A 82 28.56 -3.21 2.62
CA MET A 82 28.08 -4.50 3.08
C MET A 82 28.75 -5.66 2.33
N LEU A 83 28.89 -5.53 1.00
CA LEU A 83 29.59 -6.51 0.18
C LEU A 83 31.08 -6.61 0.55
N GLY A 84 31.76 -5.48 0.74
CA GLY A 84 33.17 -5.44 1.12
C GLY A 84 33.42 -6.03 2.51
N LEU A 85 32.53 -5.75 3.48
CA LEU A 85 32.58 -6.38 4.80
C LEU A 85 32.32 -7.88 4.70
N PHE A 86 31.32 -8.29 3.92
CA PHE A 86 31.01 -9.72 3.74
C PHE A 86 32.19 -10.48 3.10
N VAL A 87 32.71 -10.00 1.98
CA VAL A 87 33.83 -10.61 1.27
C VAL A 87 35.10 -10.56 2.12
N GLY A 88 35.38 -9.42 2.74
CA GLY A 88 36.56 -9.26 3.58
C GLY A 88 36.53 -10.18 4.80
N LEU A 89 35.38 -10.33 5.47
CA LEU A 89 35.23 -11.23 6.61
C LEU A 89 35.34 -12.69 6.17
N LEU A 90 34.81 -13.04 5.00
CA LEU A 90 34.96 -14.37 4.42
C LEU A 90 36.44 -14.70 4.15
N VAL A 91 37.20 -13.76 3.57
CA VAL A 91 38.64 -13.91 3.34
C VAL A 91 39.39 -14.08 4.66
N LEU A 92 39.04 -13.31 5.69
CA LEU A 92 39.64 -13.40 7.03
C LEU A 92 39.44 -14.78 7.67
N ILE A 93 38.28 -15.40 7.49
CA ILE A 93 37.98 -16.73 8.05
C ILE A 93 38.64 -17.85 7.25
N VAL A 94 38.66 -17.73 5.92
CA VAL A 94 39.12 -18.79 5.02
C VAL A 94 40.64 -18.79 4.84
N THR A 95 41.28 -17.63 4.96
CA THR A 95 42.71 -17.46 4.66
C THR A 95 43.51 -17.37 5.96
N PRO A 96 44.35 -18.35 6.29
CA PRO A 96 45.23 -18.25 7.45
C PRO A 96 46.34 -17.21 7.21
N GLY A 97 46.64 -16.40 8.23
CA GLY A 97 47.75 -15.43 8.19
C GLY A 97 47.42 -14.04 7.65
N VAL A 98 46.17 -13.77 7.28
CA VAL A 98 45.69 -12.41 7.00
C VAL A 98 45.04 -11.79 8.24
N GLY A 99 45.28 -10.51 8.47
CA GLY A 99 44.66 -9.74 9.54
C GLY A 99 43.62 -8.73 9.02
N PHE A 100 43.15 -7.87 9.94
CA PHE A 100 42.12 -6.87 9.68
C PHE A 100 42.53 -5.81 8.64
N GLU A 101 43.83 -5.65 8.36
CA GLU A 101 44.35 -4.83 7.27
C GLU A 101 43.78 -5.23 5.89
N THR A 102 43.40 -6.50 5.75
CA THR A 102 42.74 -7.02 4.54
C THR A 102 41.37 -6.39 4.32
N LEU A 103 40.63 -6.08 5.38
CA LEU A 103 39.35 -5.37 5.28
C LEU A 103 39.56 -3.96 4.73
N ILE A 104 40.60 -3.27 5.21
CA ILE A 104 40.93 -1.91 4.77
C ILE A 104 41.29 -1.89 3.27
N ALA A 105 41.93 -2.94 2.76
CA ALA A 105 42.26 -3.06 1.34
C ALA A 105 41.04 -3.41 0.47
N ILE A 106 40.18 -4.33 0.92
CA ILE A 106 39.05 -4.84 0.13
C ILE A 106 37.88 -3.85 0.10
N LEU A 107 37.61 -3.17 1.21
CA LEU A 107 36.45 -2.29 1.36
C LEU A 107 36.36 -1.17 0.31
N PRO A 108 37.42 -0.36 0.03
CA PRO A 108 37.33 0.69 -0.98
C PRO A 108 37.12 0.14 -2.40
N VAL A 109 37.67 -1.04 -2.70
CA VAL A 109 37.47 -1.70 -4.00
C VAL A 109 36.02 -2.15 -4.16
N ALA A 110 35.42 -2.75 -3.13
CA ALA A 110 34.02 -3.15 -3.14
C ALA A 110 33.06 -1.95 -3.27
N ILE A 111 33.34 -0.87 -2.54
CA ILE A 111 32.58 0.38 -2.65
C ILE A 111 32.72 0.96 -4.06
N GLY A 112 33.94 1.13 -4.57
CA GLY A 112 34.20 1.67 -5.90
C GLY A 112 33.53 0.85 -6.99
N PHE A 113 33.65 -0.48 -6.93
CA PHE A 113 32.99 -1.40 -7.85
C PHE A 113 31.47 -1.23 -7.84
N SER A 114 30.84 -1.22 -6.66
CA SER A 114 29.38 -1.06 -6.54
C SER A 114 28.88 0.28 -7.08
N VAL A 115 29.63 1.35 -6.85
CA VAL A 115 29.32 2.70 -7.35
C VAL A 115 29.40 2.75 -8.87
N ILE A 116 30.49 2.25 -9.45
CA ILE A 116 30.68 2.19 -10.90
C ILE A 116 29.56 1.35 -11.53
N TRP A 117 29.27 0.18 -10.97
CA TRP A 117 28.21 -0.70 -11.46
C TRP A 117 26.82 -0.04 -11.40
N SER A 118 26.50 0.64 -10.30
CA SER A 118 25.25 1.40 -10.14
C SER A 118 25.12 2.52 -11.16
N VAL A 119 26.20 3.27 -11.42
CA VAL A 119 26.22 4.34 -12.40
C VAL A 119 26.06 3.80 -13.82
N ILE A 120 26.72 2.70 -14.17
CA ILE A 120 26.56 2.02 -15.47
C ILE A 120 25.12 1.53 -15.63
N GLY A 121 24.56 0.86 -14.63
CA GLY A 121 23.18 0.38 -14.64
C GLY A 121 22.18 1.52 -14.77
N TYR A 122 22.40 2.63 -14.06
CA TYR A 122 21.61 3.84 -14.19
C TYR A 122 21.72 4.40 -15.62
N ALA A 123 22.93 4.49 -16.18
CA ALA A 123 23.23 4.98 -17.53
C ALA A 123 22.61 4.12 -18.64
N ALA A 124 22.48 2.80 -18.44
CA ALA A 124 21.91 1.86 -19.41
C ALA A 124 20.38 1.99 -19.58
N ASN A 125 19.65 2.57 -18.62
CA ASN A 125 18.19 2.78 -18.70
C ASN A 125 17.82 4.29 -18.75
N PRO A 126 18.06 4.98 -19.89
CA PRO A 126 17.79 6.42 -20.03
C PRO A 126 16.32 6.81 -20.12
N GLN A 127 15.44 5.90 -20.52
CA GLN A 127 14.04 6.20 -20.84
C GLN A 127 13.13 6.45 -19.62
N ARG A 128 13.63 6.29 -18.38
CA ARG A 128 12.85 6.38 -17.12
C ARG A 128 13.18 7.64 -16.30
N ARG A 129 13.90 8.57 -16.91
CA ARG A 129 14.57 9.71 -16.26
C ARG A 129 13.67 10.92 -16.45
N GLN A 130 13.04 11.45 -15.42
CA GLN A 130 13.65 12.53 -14.63
C GLN A 130 13.09 12.63 -13.22
N PHE A 131 12.26 11.68 -12.80
CA PHE A 131 11.54 11.77 -11.52
C PHE A 131 11.46 10.39 -10.87
N THR A 132 11.90 10.32 -9.61
CA THR A 132 11.55 9.19 -8.75
C THR A 132 10.15 9.46 -8.23
N SER A 133 9.19 8.60 -8.55
CA SER A 133 7.84 8.68 -8.03
C SER A 133 7.52 7.50 -7.12
N VAL A 134 6.70 7.76 -6.11
CA VAL A 134 6.07 6.73 -5.28
C VAL A 134 4.57 6.80 -5.49
N MET A 135 3.95 5.68 -5.84
CA MET A 135 2.51 5.58 -5.92
C MET A 135 1.94 5.36 -4.52
N GLN A 136 1.01 6.24 -4.11
CA GLN A 136 0.33 6.15 -2.83
C GLN A 136 -1.18 6.20 -3.06
N VAL A 137 -1.93 5.45 -2.26
CA VAL A 137 -3.40 5.48 -2.27
C VAL A 137 -3.86 6.23 -1.02
N VAL A 138 -4.64 7.29 -1.20
CA VAL A 138 -5.10 8.18 -0.14
C VAL A 138 -6.63 8.29 -0.20
N ALA A 139 -7.30 8.16 0.94
CA ALA A 139 -8.74 8.43 1.05
C ALA A 139 -8.98 9.93 1.19
N THR A 140 -10.00 10.45 0.49
CA THR A 140 -10.42 11.86 0.62
C THR A 140 -11.70 12.03 1.42
N HIS A 141 -12.30 10.94 1.86
CA HIS A 141 -13.53 10.95 2.64
C HIS A 141 -13.49 9.82 3.67
N PHE A 142 -14.05 10.06 4.84
CA PHE A 142 -14.01 9.16 5.98
C PHE A 142 -15.39 9.06 6.63
N ASP A 143 -15.92 7.84 6.66
CA ASP A 143 -17.18 7.54 7.32
C ASP A 143 -16.91 6.83 8.64
N VAL A 144 -17.47 7.35 9.74
CA VAL A 144 -17.47 6.65 11.02
C VAL A 144 -18.71 5.77 11.07
N VAL A 145 -18.49 4.46 11.12
CA VAL A 145 -19.54 3.42 11.09
C VAL A 145 -19.62 2.72 12.42
N VAL A 146 -20.85 2.51 12.88
CA VAL A 146 -21.16 1.82 14.13
C VAL A 146 -22.16 0.69 13.83
N PRO A 147 -22.07 -0.46 14.52
CA PRO A 147 -23.07 -1.50 14.40
C PRO A 147 -24.48 -0.96 14.66
N ARG A 148 -25.47 -1.46 13.91
CA ARG A 148 -26.86 -0.97 13.95
C ARG A 148 -27.46 -0.94 15.36
N GLU A 149 -27.09 -1.91 16.19
CA GLU A 149 -27.50 -2.02 17.59
C GLU A 149 -27.03 -0.86 18.48
N HIS A 150 -25.94 -0.19 18.12
CA HIS A 150 -25.37 0.92 18.88
C HIS A 150 -25.50 2.28 18.16
N ALA A 151 -25.97 2.30 16.92
CA ALA A 151 -26.08 3.50 16.09
C ALA A 151 -27.00 4.58 16.71
N GLY A 152 -28.10 4.17 17.36
CA GLY A 152 -29.00 5.11 18.06
C GLY A 152 -28.33 5.78 19.27
N LYS A 153 -27.61 4.99 20.08
CA LYS A 153 -26.85 5.49 21.23
C LYS A 153 -25.74 6.44 20.76
N ALA A 154 -24.95 6.03 19.76
CA ALA A 154 -23.85 6.84 19.22
C ALA A 154 -24.36 8.20 18.70
N ARG A 155 -25.46 8.22 17.95
CA ARG A 155 -26.07 9.47 17.48
C ARG A 155 -26.57 10.37 18.63
N GLY A 156 -27.10 9.79 19.70
CA GLY A 156 -27.51 10.55 20.89
C GLY A 156 -26.33 11.21 21.63
N LEU A 157 -25.22 10.47 21.78
CA LEU A 157 -23.99 10.98 22.41
C LEU A 157 -23.32 12.06 21.56
N LEU A 158 -23.38 11.94 20.24
CA LEU A 158 -22.89 12.96 19.30
C LEU A 158 -23.81 14.17 19.23
N GLY A 159 -25.13 14.01 19.23
CA GLY A 159 -26.11 15.10 19.22
C GLY A 159 -26.07 15.98 20.48
N THR A 160 -25.49 15.48 21.58
CA THR A 160 -25.20 16.28 22.78
C THR A 160 -23.95 17.15 22.61
N GLN A 161 -23.07 16.82 21.66
CA GLN A 161 -21.86 17.56 21.30
C GLN A 161 -22.02 18.40 20.01
N GLN A 162 -22.94 18.02 19.13
CA GLN A 162 -23.28 18.68 17.86
C GLN A 162 -24.71 19.21 17.92
N ALA A 163 -24.85 20.43 18.43
CA ALA A 163 -25.94 21.30 17.99
C ALA A 163 -25.82 21.48 16.46
N PRO A 164 -26.95 21.50 15.71
CA PRO A 164 -26.97 21.14 14.29
C PRO A 164 -26.24 22.17 13.43
N ALA A 165 -25.06 21.81 12.92
CA ALA A 165 -24.59 22.37 11.67
C ALA A 165 -25.54 21.85 10.59
N ALA A 166 -26.21 22.80 9.95
CA ALA A 166 -27.27 22.61 8.97
C ALA A 166 -27.00 21.44 8.02
N ALA A 167 -28.03 20.61 7.81
CA ALA A 167 -28.10 19.69 6.71
C ALA A 167 -27.74 20.42 5.42
N VAL A 168 -26.55 20.15 4.88
CA VAL A 168 -26.21 20.53 3.51
C VAL A 168 -27.13 19.69 2.63
N PRO A 169 -28.04 20.29 1.84
CA PRO A 169 -28.86 19.54 0.91
C PRO A 169 -27.92 18.83 -0.06
N ALA A 170 -28.24 17.60 -0.42
CA ALA A 170 -27.56 16.84 -1.47
C ALA A 170 -27.34 17.74 -2.70
N GLN A 171 -26.10 18.17 -2.91
CA GLN A 171 -25.71 18.98 -4.06
C GLN A 171 -25.96 18.12 -5.30
N GLN A 172 -26.93 18.54 -6.11
CA GLN A 172 -27.26 17.96 -7.40
C GLN A 172 -26.01 17.91 -8.28
N ALA A 173 -25.81 16.77 -8.94
CA ALA A 173 -24.74 16.55 -9.90
C ALA A 173 -24.72 17.66 -10.97
N PRO A 174 -23.59 18.36 -11.19
CA PRO A 174 -23.46 19.29 -12.31
C PRO A 174 -23.55 18.53 -13.63
N ALA A 175 -24.42 19.00 -14.50
CA ALA A 175 -24.56 18.55 -15.88
C ALA A 175 -23.20 18.56 -16.60
N HIS A 176 -22.96 17.50 -17.36
CA HIS A 176 -21.80 17.32 -18.21
C HIS A 176 -21.75 18.42 -19.28
N VAL A 177 -20.84 19.39 -19.13
CA VAL A 177 -20.52 20.38 -20.16
C VAL A 177 -19.24 19.88 -20.85
N PRO A 178 -19.24 19.57 -22.16
CA PRO A 178 -18.03 19.13 -22.84
C PRO A 178 -17.11 20.35 -23.03
N PRO A 179 -15.80 20.28 -22.67
CA PRO A 179 -14.90 21.37 -22.94
C PRO A 179 -14.46 21.34 -24.42
N ALA A 180 -14.62 22.50 -25.06
CA ALA A 180 -14.03 22.83 -26.35
C ALA A 180 -12.48 22.88 -26.25
N ALA A 181 -11.79 22.38 -27.28
CA ALA A 181 -10.40 22.76 -27.60
C ALA A 181 -10.36 24.21 -28.14
N PRO A 182 -9.21 24.94 -28.31
CA PRO A 182 -7.76 24.62 -28.28
C PRO A 182 -6.93 25.74 -27.51
N PRO A 183 -5.62 26.09 -27.70
CA PRO A 183 -4.51 25.56 -28.53
C PRO A 183 -3.17 25.31 -27.80
N ALA A 184 -2.17 24.83 -28.56
CA ALA A 184 -0.79 24.54 -28.16
C ALA A 184 0.12 25.80 -27.99
N GLN A 185 1.12 25.73 -27.09
CA GLN A 185 2.46 26.40 -27.07
C GLN A 185 3.09 26.25 -25.65
N GLN A 186 4.13 25.44 -25.40
CA GLN A 186 5.60 25.63 -25.50
C GLN A 186 6.32 26.34 -24.29
N PRO A 187 7.64 26.09 -24.07
CA PRO A 187 8.27 25.92 -22.75
C PRO A 187 9.15 27.10 -22.24
N GLY A 188 9.44 27.14 -20.93
CA GLY A 188 10.46 28.01 -20.29
C GLY A 188 10.26 28.07 -18.76
N LEU A 189 11.22 27.56 -17.97
CA LEU A 189 12.31 28.25 -17.24
C LEU A 189 11.91 28.92 -15.90
N ASP A 190 12.73 28.59 -14.90
CA ASP A 190 13.05 29.30 -13.64
C ASP A 190 12.37 28.93 -12.30
N ALA A 191 13.23 28.91 -11.28
CA ALA A 191 13.14 28.31 -9.93
C ALA A 191 12.55 29.31 -8.88
N PRO A 192 12.58 29.14 -7.53
CA PRO A 192 13.55 28.42 -6.67
C PRO A 192 12.97 27.56 -5.52
N ALA A 193 13.92 26.97 -4.78
CA ALA A 193 13.81 25.98 -3.72
C ALA A 193 13.15 26.45 -2.41
N THR A 194 12.71 25.49 -1.60
CA THR A 194 12.80 25.62 -0.14
C THR A 194 13.10 24.24 0.46
N ASP A 195 14.19 24.21 1.23
CA ASP A 195 14.64 23.09 2.04
C ASP A 195 13.64 22.78 3.15
N ALA A 196 13.33 21.50 3.35
CA ALA A 196 12.87 20.99 4.63
C ALA A 196 13.35 19.55 4.77
N ALA A 197 14.32 19.38 5.66
CA ALA A 197 14.82 18.10 6.12
C ALA A 197 13.71 17.28 6.78
N SER A 198 13.68 15.98 6.50
CA SER A 198 13.09 14.99 7.42
C SER A 198 13.90 13.71 7.29
N THR A 199 14.61 13.40 8.36
CA THR A 199 15.05 12.06 8.72
C THR A 199 13.86 11.11 8.72
N ASP A 200 14.01 9.88 8.23
CA ASP A 200 13.60 8.67 8.96
C ASP A 200 13.94 7.38 8.21
N THR A 201 14.77 6.59 8.89
CA THR A 201 14.65 5.12 9.08
C THR A 201 14.52 4.22 7.86
N GLU A 202 15.66 3.62 7.51
CA GLU A 202 15.85 2.37 6.79
C GLU A 202 14.91 1.26 7.33
N ALA A 203 13.95 0.83 6.51
CA ALA A 203 13.13 -0.36 6.76
C ALA A 203 13.33 -1.39 5.64
N ALA A 204 13.81 -2.57 6.02
CA ALA A 204 14.07 -3.73 5.17
C ALA A 204 12.85 -4.17 4.32
N PRO A 205 13.05 -4.82 3.15
CA PRO A 205 11.96 -5.15 2.25
C PRO A 205 11.11 -6.29 2.81
N ALA A 206 9.86 -5.99 3.19
CA ALA A 206 8.84 -7.00 3.42
C ALA A 206 8.43 -7.62 2.07
N ALA A 207 8.39 -8.96 2.01
CA ALA A 207 7.97 -9.75 0.85
C ALA A 207 6.65 -9.21 0.22
N PRO A 208 6.49 -9.28 -1.12
CA PRO A 208 5.35 -8.66 -1.79
C PRO A 208 4.04 -9.30 -1.30
N ARG A 209 3.22 -8.51 -0.60
CA ARG A 209 1.83 -8.87 -0.31
C ARG A 209 1.10 -8.87 -1.65
N ARG A 210 0.58 -10.04 -2.05
CA ARG A 210 -0.23 -10.19 -3.27
C ARG A 210 -1.26 -9.07 -3.34
N THR A 211 -1.28 -8.38 -4.46
CA THR A 211 -2.14 -7.21 -4.67
C THR A 211 -3.59 -7.69 -4.78
N TYR A 212 -4.55 -6.87 -4.32
CA TYR A 212 -5.98 -7.16 -4.37
C TYR A 212 -6.49 -7.58 -5.77
N SER A 213 -5.85 -7.07 -6.84
CA SER A 213 -6.13 -7.44 -8.23
C SER A 213 -5.80 -8.90 -8.55
N GLU A 214 -4.72 -9.45 -8.00
CA GLU A 214 -4.30 -10.84 -8.21
C GLU A 214 -5.27 -11.81 -7.53
N ALA A 215 -5.74 -11.45 -6.34
CA ALA A 215 -6.77 -12.18 -5.61
C ALA A 215 -8.12 -12.23 -6.35
N GLN A 216 -8.57 -11.13 -6.97
CA GLN A 216 -9.80 -11.13 -7.76
C GLN A 216 -9.70 -11.99 -9.02
N ALA A 217 -8.53 -12.00 -9.67
CA ALA A 217 -8.30 -12.82 -10.86
C ALA A 217 -8.40 -14.32 -10.53
N GLU A 218 -7.93 -14.74 -9.34
CA GLU A 218 -7.99 -16.12 -8.87
C GLU A 218 -9.44 -16.57 -8.60
N LEU A 219 -10.27 -15.72 -7.99
CA LEU A 219 -11.70 -16.03 -7.78
C LEU A 219 -12.45 -16.25 -9.10
N ARG A 220 -12.20 -15.41 -10.10
CA ARG A 220 -12.83 -15.58 -11.43
C ARG A 220 -12.40 -16.89 -12.10
N ARG A 221 -11.19 -17.39 -11.83
CA ARG A 221 -10.74 -18.70 -12.33
C ARG A 221 -11.46 -19.84 -11.62
N LEU A 222 -11.53 -19.79 -10.29
CA LEU A 222 -12.23 -20.81 -9.50
C LEU A 222 -13.73 -20.88 -9.80
N GLU A 223 -14.38 -19.74 -10.06
CA GLU A 223 -15.79 -19.72 -10.48
C GLU A 223 -16.00 -20.33 -11.86
N ARG A 224 -15.07 -20.12 -12.80
CA ARG A 224 -15.12 -20.76 -14.12
C ARG A 224 -14.92 -22.27 -14.02
N GLU A 225 -13.99 -22.71 -13.19
CA GLU A 225 -13.75 -24.14 -12.92
C GLU A 225 -14.97 -24.79 -12.27
N LYS A 226 -15.58 -24.14 -11.27
CA LYS A 226 -16.83 -24.63 -10.66
C LYS A 226 -17.96 -24.72 -11.67
N ARG A 227 -18.15 -23.71 -12.53
CA ARG A 227 -19.17 -23.75 -13.60
C ARG A 227 -18.90 -24.86 -14.60
N ALA A 228 -17.64 -25.11 -14.97
CA ALA A 228 -17.28 -26.20 -15.86
C ALA A 228 -17.56 -27.58 -15.25
N GLN A 229 -17.25 -27.77 -13.96
CA GLN A 229 -17.54 -29.01 -13.23
C GLN A 229 -19.05 -29.24 -13.04
N GLN A 230 -19.82 -28.18 -12.83
CA GLN A 230 -21.28 -28.25 -12.72
C GLN A 230 -21.95 -28.58 -14.06
N ALA A 231 -21.41 -28.07 -15.16
CA ALA A 231 -21.87 -28.41 -16.50
C ALA A 231 -21.59 -29.88 -16.86
N ASP A 232 -20.50 -30.46 -16.35
CA ASP A 232 -20.15 -31.86 -16.57
C ASP A 232 -20.96 -32.82 -15.67
N GLN A 233 -21.25 -32.45 -14.42
CA GLN A 233 -22.13 -33.22 -13.52
C GLN A 233 -23.62 -33.25 -13.94
N GLY A 234 -24.05 -32.34 -14.81
CA GLY A 234 -25.42 -32.27 -15.32
C GLY A 234 -25.72 -33.19 -16.52
N ARG A 235 -24.74 -33.96 -17.01
CA ARG A 235 -24.94 -34.84 -18.18
C ARG A 235 -25.52 -36.19 -17.70
N PRO A 236 -26.79 -36.52 -17.99
CA PRO A 236 -27.33 -37.83 -17.63
C PRO A 236 -26.53 -38.92 -18.37
N GLY A 237 -25.98 -39.86 -17.61
CA GLY A 237 -25.29 -41.03 -18.17
C GLY A 237 -26.23 -41.83 -19.07
N PRO A 238 -25.73 -42.45 -20.15
CA PRO A 238 -26.56 -43.31 -20.99
C PRO A 238 -27.00 -44.50 -20.15
N ASN A 239 -28.27 -44.49 -19.73
CA ASN A 239 -28.89 -45.63 -19.05
C ASN A 239 -28.84 -46.84 -19.98
N GLY A 240 -28.29 -47.92 -19.43
CA GLY A 240 -28.22 -49.21 -20.07
C GLY A 240 -29.59 -49.75 -20.47
N THR A 241 -29.59 -50.52 -21.53
CA THR A 241 -30.60 -51.54 -21.80
C THR A 241 -29.84 -52.83 -22.11
N SER A 242 -30.25 -53.88 -21.39
CA SER A 242 -29.88 -55.28 -21.59
C SER A 242 -30.37 -55.81 -22.93
#